data_AF-A0A1I6BLR8-F1
#
_entry.id   AF-A0A1I6BLR8-F1
#
_cell.length_a   1.000
_cell.length_b   1.000
_cell.length_c   1.000
_cell.angle_alpha   90.00
_cell.angle_beta   90.00
_cell.angle_gamma   90.00
#
_symmetry.space_group_name_H-M   'P 1'
#
loop_
_entity.id
_entity.type
_entity.pdbx_description
1 polymer ?
#
loop_
_entity_poly.entity_id
_entity_poly.type
_entity_poly.pdbx_seq_one_letter_code
_entity_poly.pdbx_strand_id
1 'polypeptide(L)'
;MKKKDGLDALPFEMKLPEKLPFDLSPFQPPVINDMTHKGKKLMVEFKTFTKSKFGKPLGVLISVSNSEDGFDTTNSEEVKLNNDITSYYANKSLSFIQDGISYSTLYMNDDITKEQHKKEMIEIANQMVK
;
A
#
# COMPACT_ATOMS: atom_id res chain seq x y z
N MET A 1 22.90 10.13 -5.44
CA MET A 1 22.86 8.73 -4.94
C MET A 1 21.75 8.01 -5.68
N LYS A 2 22.07 6.94 -6.42
CA LYS A 2 21.17 6.25 -7.36
C LYS A 2 20.06 5.53 -6.60
N LYS A 3 18.84 6.08 -6.61
CA LYS A 3 17.63 5.48 -6.01
C LYS A 3 17.03 4.34 -6.86
N LYS A 4 17.53 4.16 -8.09
CA LYS A 4 17.01 3.20 -9.08
C LYS A 4 17.40 1.75 -8.76
N ASP A 5 18.66 1.55 -8.39
CA ASP A 5 19.30 0.23 -8.37
C ASP A 5 18.70 -0.77 -7.35
N GLY A 6 18.03 -0.31 -6.29
CA GLY A 6 17.44 -1.18 -5.25
C GLY A 6 16.00 -1.63 -5.55
N LEU A 7 15.22 -0.82 -6.26
CA LEU A 7 13.86 -1.19 -6.68
C LEU A 7 13.90 -1.99 -7.99
N ASP A 8 14.86 -1.68 -8.88
CA ASP A 8 15.09 -2.43 -10.11
C ASP A 8 15.53 -3.89 -9.85
N ALA A 9 16.00 -4.18 -8.64
CA ALA A 9 16.40 -5.52 -8.22
C ALA A 9 15.25 -6.39 -7.67
N LEU A 10 14.04 -5.82 -7.54
CA LEU A 10 12.88 -6.57 -7.06
C LEU A 10 12.43 -7.57 -8.13
N PRO A 11 12.00 -8.79 -7.75
CA PRO A 11 11.52 -9.80 -8.70
C PRO A 11 10.09 -9.50 -9.21
N PHE A 12 9.61 -8.27 -9.02
CA PHE A 12 8.29 -7.82 -9.43
C PHE A 12 8.31 -6.32 -9.74
N GLU A 13 7.41 -5.92 -10.64
CA GLU A 13 7.15 -4.51 -10.92
C GLU A 13 6.02 -4.01 -10.03
N MET A 14 6.09 -2.74 -9.64
CA MET A 14 5.01 -2.08 -8.91
C MET A 14 4.94 -0.59 -9.22
N LYS A 15 3.77 0.00 -8.97
CA LYS A 15 3.53 1.44 -9.08
C LYS A 15 3.04 2.00 -7.75
N LEU A 16 3.61 3.14 -7.34
CA LEU A 16 3.12 3.90 -6.19
C LEU A 16 2.03 4.89 -6.62
N PRO A 17 1.07 5.20 -5.74
CA PRO A 17 0.08 6.23 -6.01
C PRO A 17 0.75 7.61 -6.07
N GLU A 18 0.36 8.41 -7.06
CA GLU A 18 0.89 9.77 -7.24
C GLU A 18 -0.04 10.81 -6.62
N LYS A 19 -1.34 10.54 -6.63
CA LYS A 19 -2.38 11.41 -6.07
C LYS A 19 -2.86 10.83 -4.76
N LEU A 20 -2.71 11.59 -3.70
CA LEU A 20 -3.16 11.24 -2.36
C LEU A 20 -4.08 12.36 -1.85
N PRO A 21 -5.08 12.06 -1.02
CA PRO A 21 -6.14 13.01 -0.64
C PRO A 21 -5.69 14.13 0.32
N PHE A 22 -4.38 14.34 0.48
CA PHE A 22 -3.79 15.32 1.39
C PHE A 22 -2.36 15.69 0.98
N ASP A 23 -1.90 16.86 1.43
CA ASP A 23 -0.56 17.36 1.13
C ASP A 23 0.52 16.58 1.88
N LEU A 24 1.29 15.82 1.11
CA LEU A 24 2.27 14.88 1.62
C LEU A 24 3.71 15.33 1.40
N SER A 25 4.58 14.79 2.24
CA SER A 25 5.99 14.68 1.90
C SER A 25 6.17 13.66 0.77
N PRO A 26 7.25 13.72 -0.01
CA PRO A 26 7.61 12.62 -0.89
C PRO A 26 7.70 11.31 -0.10
N PHE A 27 7.41 10.17 -0.74
CA PHE A 27 7.65 8.86 -0.14
C PHE A 27 9.09 8.76 0.39
N GLN A 28 9.21 8.24 1.59
CA GLN A 28 10.50 7.93 2.19
C GLN A 28 11.18 6.80 1.38
N PRO A 29 12.53 6.66 1.48
CA PRO A 29 13.20 5.51 0.89
C PRO A 29 12.53 4.20 1.34
N PRO A 30 12.32 3.25 0.41
CA PRO A 30 11.68 1.99 0.74
C PRO A 30 12.51 1.19 1.74
N VAL A 31 11.81 0.43 2.58
CA VAL A 31 12.43 -0.62 3.40
C VAL A 31 12.21 -1.95 2.68
N ILE A 32 13.29 -2.68 2.41
CA ILE A 32 13.22 -4.02 1.80
C ILE A 32 13.54 -5.04 2.90
N ASN A 33 12.65 -6.00 3.09
CA ASN A 33 12.78 -7.06 4.07
C ASN A 33 12.75 -8.44 3.39
N ASP A 34 13.79 -9.23 3.59
CA ASP A 34 13.79 -10.65 3.25
C ASP A 34 13.25 -11.46 4.43
N MET A 35 11.96 -11.75 4.38
CA MET A 35 11.19 -12.38 5.46
C MET A 35 11.72 -13.76 5.85
N THR A 36 12.51 -14.39 4.99
CA THR A 36 13.06 -15.74 5.20
C THR A 36 14.57 -15.78 5.36
N HIS A 37 15.25 -14.64 5.19
CA HIS A 37 16.71 -14.55 5.10
C HIS A 37 17.33 -15.46 4.02
N LYS A 38 16.59 -15.77 2.95
CA LYS A 38 16.98 -16.65 1.84
C LYS A 38 16.81 -16.00 0.46
N GLY A 39 16.42 -14.73 0.41
CA GLY A 39 16.18 -13.94 -0.79
C GLY A 39 14.93 -14.32 -1.58
N LYS A 40 14.04 -15.17 -1.01
CA LYS A 40 12.89 -15.73 -1.74
C LYS A 40 11.58 -15.04 -1.45
N LYS A 41 11.36 -14.62 -0.19
CA LYS A 41 10.17 -13.89 0.24
C LYS A 41 10.58 -12.47 0.59
N LEU A 42 10.38 -11.57 -0.36
CA LEU A 42 10.70 -10.16 -0.24
C LEU A 42 9.42 -9.38 0.04
N MET A 43 9.50 -8.50 1.03
CA MET A 43 8.50 -7.48 1.32
C MET A 43 9.15 -6.12 1.18
N VAL A 44 8.45 -5.19 0.55
CA VAL A 44 8.88 -3.81 0.35
C VAL A 44 7.85 -2.89 0.93
N GLU A 45 8.30 -1.97 1.79
CA GLU A 45 7.44 -1.03 2.48
C GLU A 45 7.76 0.41 2.05
N PHE A 46 6.72 1.14 1.68
CA PHE A 46 6.78 2.55 1.33
C PHE A 46 5.89 3.32 2.28
N LYS A 47 6.40 4.44 2.79
CA LYS A 47 5.63 5.30 3.70
C LYS A 47 5.77 6.76 3.36
N THR A 48 4.67 7.47 3.57
CA THR A 48 4.62 8.92 3.48
C THR A 48 3.68 9.48 4.53
N PHE A 49 3.99 10.69 5.00
CA PHE A 49 3.25 11.38 6.04
C PHE A 49 3.09 12.86 5.69
N THR A 50 2.04 13.45 6.25
CA THR A 50 1.77 14.89 6.16
C THR A 50 2.99 15.70 6.58
N LYS A 51 3.17 16.86 5.94
CA LYS A 51 4.23 17.82 6.31
C LYS A 51 3.93 18.56 7.63
N SER A 52 2.68 18.54 8.10
CA SER A 52 2.25 19.33 9.25
C SER A 52 2.91 18.85 10.55
N LYS A 53 3.39 19.81 11.34
CA LYS A 53 3.89 19.58 12.72
C LYS A 53 2.78 19.72 13.78
N PHE A 54 1.56 20.06 13.37
CA PHE A 54 0.42 20.28 14.24
C PHE A 54 -0.73 19.33 13.84
N GLY A 55 -1.25 18.56 14.79
CA GLY A 55 -2.28 17.55 14.59
C GLY A 55 -1.76 16.11 14.58
N LYS A 56 -2.68 15.13 14.47
CA LYS A 56 -2.32 13.73 14.28
C LYS A 56 -1.67 13.55 12.90
N PRO A 57 -0.55 12.84 12.77
CA PRO A 57 0.09 12.63 11.48
C PRO A 57 -0.81 11.77 10.59
N LEU A 58 -1.32 12.34 9.50
CA LEU A 58 -1.92 11.53 8.43
C LEU A 58 -0.80 10.90 7.61
N GLY A 59 -1.03 9.69 7.11
CA GLY A 59 -0.04 9.01 6.30
C GLY A 59 -0.55 7.77 5.60
N VAL A 60 0.20 7.33 4.61
CA VAL A 60 -0.03 6.11 3.85
C VAL A 60 1.18 5.20 4.01
N LEU A 61 0.93 3.95 4.36
CA LEU A 61 1.90 2.86 4.34
C LEU A 61 1.45 1.85 3.28
N ILE A 62 2.34 1.50 2.36
CA ILE A 62 2.12 0.49 1.33
C ILE A 62 3.13 -0.62 1.53
N SER A 63 2.65 -1.84 1.68
CA SER A 63 3.47 -3.04 1.77
C SER A 63 3.18 -3.91 0.55
N VAL A 64 4.24 -4.33 -0.14
CA VAL A 64 4.16 -5.19 -1.33
C VAL A 64 5.06 -6.39 -1.14
N SER A 65 4.56 -7.59 -1.40
CA SER A 65 5.37 -8.80 -1.26
C SER A 65 5.11 -9.81 -2.38
N ASN A 66 6.14 -10.58 -2.73
CA ASN A 66 6.03 -11.72 -3.65
C ASN A 66 5.64 -13.02 -2.93
N SER A 67 4.94 -12.89 -1.81
CA SER A 67 4.50 -14.00 -0.98
C SER A 67 2.99 -13.97 -0.88
N GLU A 68 2.35 -15.09 -1.23
CA GLU A 68 0.91 -15.31 -1.07
C GLU A 68 0.54 -15.63 0.39
N ASP A 69 1.30 -15.13 1.37
CA ASP A 69 0.92 -15.25 2.77
C ASP A 69 -0.41 -14.50 2.93
N GLY A 70 -1.50 -15.26 2.84
CA GLY A 70 -2.84 -14.76 2.54
C GLY A 70 -3.27 -13.68 3.52
N PHE A 71 -3.99 -12.70 3.03
CA PHE A 71 -4.61 -11.70 3.88
C PHE A 71 -5.65 -12.39 4.77
N ASP A 72 -5.66 -12.07 6.06
CA ASP A 72 -6.80 -12.41 6.89
C ASP A 72 -7.99 -11.56 6.44
N THR A 73 -8.87 -12.16 5.65
CA THR A 73 -10.09 -11.53 5.15
C THR A 73 -11.25 -11.66 6.14
N THR A 74 -11.03 -12.24 7.33
CA THR A 74 -12.05 -12.35 8.37
C THR A 74 -12.50 -10.96 8.79
N ASN A 75 -13.80 -10.69 8.71
CA ASN A 75 -14.41 -9.36 8.95
C ASN A 75 -14.00 -8.26 7.96
N SER A 76 -13.55 -8.62 6.76
CA SER A 76 -13.32 -7.66 5.67
C SER A 76 -14.55 -7.46 4.80
N GLU A 77 -14.66 -6.26 4.23
CA GLU A 77 -15.62 -5.94 3.17
C GLU A 77 -14.94 -6.18 1.82
N GLU A 78 -15.54 -7.01 0.96
CA GLU A 78 -15.08 -7.15 -0.43
C GLU A 78 -15.42 -5.88 -1.22
N VAL A 79 -14.42 -5.32 -1.90
CA VAL A 79 -14.59 -4.20 -2.83
C VAL A 79 -13.83 -4.47 -4.12
N LYS A 80 -14.35 -3.93 -5.23
CA LYS A 80 -13.70 -4.06 -6.55
C LYS A 80 -12.81 -2.87 -6.85
N LEU A 81 -11.59 -3.15 -7.26
CA LEU A 81 -10.70 -2.18 -7.88
C LEU A 81 -10.90 -2.19 -9.41
N ASN A 82 -10.19 -1.32 -10.11
CA ASN A 82 -10.12 -1.33 -11.56
C ASN A 82 -9.67 -2.73 -12.07
N ASN A 83 -10.06 -3.05 -13.31
CA ASN A 83 -9.79 -4.35 -13.93
C ASN A 83 -10.39 -5.54 -13.16
N ASP A 84 -11.50 -5.30 -12.44
CA ASP A 84 -12.27 -6.28 -11.67
C ASP A 84 -11.47 -7.03 -10.58
N ILE A 85 -10.33 -6.46 -10.15
CA ILE A 85 -9.50 -7.02 -9.09
C ILE A 85 -10.30 -7.03 -7.77
N THR A 86 -10.49 -8.22 -7.21
CA THR A 86 -11.07 -8.40 -5.89
C THR A 86 -10.11 -7.89 -4.83
N SER A 87 -10.60 -7.03 -3.95
CA SER A 87 -9.85 -6.49 -2.83
C SER A 87 -10.67 -6.51 -1.55
N TYR A 88 -9.97 -6.43 -0.42
CA TYR A 88 -10.56 -6.60 0.91
C TYR A 88 -10.24 -5.39 1.76
N TYR A 89 -11.28 -4.68 2.21
CA TYR A 89 -11.17 -3.52 3.07
C TYR A 89 -11.52 -3.88 4.51
N ALA A 90 -10.58 -3.69 5.44
CA ALA A 90 -10.75 -3.92 6.86
C ALA A 90 -9.79 -3.05 7.67
N ASN A 91 -10.23 -2.55 8.83
CA ASN A 91 -9.36 -1.87 9.80
C ASN A 91 -8.47 -0.75 9.21
N LYS A 92 -9.02 0.10 8.33
CA LYS A 92 -8.32 1.18 7.60
C LYS A 92 -7.26 0.70 6.60
N SER A 93 -7.26 -0.58 6.30
CA SER A 93 -6.41 -1.20 5.31
C SER A 93 -7.22 -1.73 4.13
N LEU A 94 -6.62 -1.73 2.95
CA LEU A 94 -7.14 -2.38 1.76
C LEU A 94 -6.03 -3.28 1.20
N SER A 95 -6.37 -4.54 0.98
CA SER A 95 -5.43 -5.55 0.51
C SER A 95 -5.96 -6.28 -0.72
N PHE A 96 -5.08 -6.63 -1.65
CA PHE A 96 -5.41 -7.35 -2.87
C PHE A 96 -4.20 -8.12 -3.41
N ILE A 97 -4.46 -9.07 -4.30
CA ILE A 97 -3.42 -9.81 -5.03
C ILE A 97 -3.54 -9.44 -6.50
N GLN A 98 -2.42 -9.09 -7.13
CA GLN A 98 -2.31 -8.91 -8.57
C GLN A 98 -1.07 -9.65 -9.06
N ASP A 99 -1.23 -10.52 -10.06
CA ASP A 99 -0.13 -11.28 -10.70
C ASP A 99 0.77 -12.04 -9.71
N GLY A 100 0.18 -12.61 -8.66
CA GLY A 100 0.91 -13.34 -7.60
C GLY A 100 1.65 -12.44 -6.60
N ILE A 101 1.46 -11.12 -6.68
CA ILE A 101 2.02 -10.12 -5.78
C ILE A 101 0.94 -9.62 -4.84
N SER A 102 1.24 -9.67 -3.54
CA SER A 102 0.38 -9.21 -2.45
C SER A 102 0.62 -7.74 -2.20
N TYR A 103 -0.47 -6.94 -2.24
CA TYR A 103 -0.47 -5.52 -1.92
C TYR A 103 -1.31 -5.28 -0.67
N SER A 104 -0.82 -4.45 0.25
CA SER A 104 -1.60 -3.91 1.36
C SER A 104 -1.32 -2.43 1.51
N THR A 105 -2.38 -1.63 1.63
CA THR A 105 -2.30 -0.20 1.89
C THR A 105 -2.97 0.08 3.22
N LEU A 106 -2.30 0.78 4.11
CA LEU A 106 -2.85 1.35 5.33
C LEU A 106 -2.91 2.87 5.18
N TYR A 107 -4.08 3.45 5.40
CA TYR A 107 -4.27 4.90 5.40
C TYR A 107 -4.68 5.39 6.78
N MET A 108 -3.80 6.17 7.39
CA MET A 108 -3.99 6.76 8.70
C MET A 108 -4.69 8.11 8.55
N ASN A 109 -6.02 8.10 8.63
CA ASN A 109 -6.83 9.30 8.78
C ASN A 109 -8.06 8.99 9.64
N ASP A 110 -8.06 9.49 10.86
CA ASP A 110 -9.13 9.29 11.84
C ASP A 110 -10.25 10.34 11.73
N ASP A 111 -10.00 11.42 10.99
CA ASP A 111 -10.85 12.60 10.99
C ASP A 111 -11.94 12.54 9.90
N ILE A 112 -11.99 11.44 9.14
CA ILE A 112 -12.95 11.19 8.06
C ILE A 112 -13.88 10.01 8.38
N THR A 113 -15.05 9.97 7.75
CA THR A 113 -16.01 8.87 7.93
C THR A 113 -15.47 7.57 7.34
N LYS A 114 -15.97 6.42 7.82
CA LYS A 114 -15.62 5.10 7.26
C LYS A 114 -15.89 5.02 5.75
N GLU A 115 -16.98 5.62 5.28
CA GLU A 115 -17.34 5.64 3.86
C GLU A 115 -16.36 6.47 3.03
N GLN A 116 -16.00 7.67 3.51
CA GLN A 116 -15.01 8.51 2.86
C GLN A 116 -13.63 7.85 2.86
N HIS A 117 -13.22 7.25 3.98
CA HIS A 117 -11.97 6.51 4.09
C HIS A 117 -11.89 5.37 3.08
N LYS A 118 -12.95 4.55 3.00
CA LYS A 118 -13.05 3.45 2.04
C LYS A 118 -12.95 3.96 0.60
N LYS A 119 -13.67 5.03 0.27
CA LYS A 119 -13.62 5.64 -1.08
C LYS A 119 -12.20 6.10 -1.43
N GLU A 120 -11.56 6.84 -0.54
CA GLU A 120 -10.18 7.31 -0.73
C GLU A 120 -9.19 6.14 -0.86
N MET A 121 -9.36 5.08 -0.06
CA MET A 121 -8.55 3.86 -0.16
C MET A 121 -8.67 3.17 -1.52
N ILE A 122 -9.89 3.08 -2.07
CA ILE A 122 -10.12 2.52 -3.40
C ILE A 122 -9.44 3.41 -4.46
N GLU A 123 -9.54 4.74 -4.35
CA GLU A 123 -8.88 5.68 -5.28
C GLU A 123 -7.34 5.59 -5.22
N ILE A 124 -6.77 5.37 -4.04
CA ILE A 124 -5.33 5.14 -3.86
C ILE A 124 -4.92 3.82 -4.51
N ALA A 125 -5.62 2.73 -4.17
CA ALA A 125 -5.31 1.38 -4.68
C ALA A 125 -5.46 1.28 -6.21
N ASN A 126 -6.47 1.95 -6.77
CA ASN A 126 -6.69 2.01 -8.21
C ASN A 126 -5.56 2.63 -9.02
N GLN A 127 -4.67 3.42 -8.40
CA GLN A 127 -3.50 3.98 -9.08
C GLN A 127 -2.34 3.00 -9.15
N MET A 128 -2.35 1.96 -8.32
CA MET A 128 -1.31 0.94 -8.23
C MET A 128 -1.58 -0.26 -9.13
N VAL A 129 -2.86 -0.50 -9.45
CA VAL A 129 -3.26 -1.52 -10.41
C VAL A 129 -3.06 -1.01 -11.85
N LYS A 130 -2.40 -1.82 -12.68
CA LYS A 130 -2.25 -1.59 -14.13
C LYS A 130 -3.50 -2.04 -14.86
#